data_AF-A0A966M059-F1
#
_entry.id   AF-A0A966M059-F1
#
_cell.length_a   1.000
_cell.length_b   1.000
_cell.length_c   1.000
_cell.angle_alpha   90.00
_cell.angle_beta   90.00
_cell.angle_gamma   90.00
#
_symmetry.space_group_name_H-M   'P 1'
#
loop_
_entity.id
_entity.type
_entity.pdbx_description
1 polymer ?
#
loop_
_entity_poly.entity_id
_entity_poly.type
_entity_poly.pdbx_seq_one_letter_code
_entity_poly.pdbx_strand_id
1 'polypeptide(L)'
;MKVFTVESGVVKDWAEVEEIQIKAGGFSYDAIVIGEYGKGRHYFALPVDSRLKVKRNGRDAIVLADVGKTKKGGAKLIPEMTKDDEECIIVFRTKIGFKGSNEHSGDRLPTGFNDFVYHPFPGSIIAQGVIAQGEAGELGSGEQIIAIMPKNVVFRTGYSGNLYGNHREHYYLFNGEKIIAVTWDDRIESDIF
;
A
#
# COMPACT_ATOMS: atom_id res chain seq x y z
N MET A 1 15.63 1.17 0.39
CA MET A 1 14.47 1.65 -0.38
C MET A 1 13.75 2.76 0.37
N LYS A 2 13.20 3.75 -0.36
CA LYS A 2 12.25 4.73 0.21
C LYS A 2 10.94 4.06 0.60
N VAL A 3 10.32 4.55 1.68
CA VAL A 3 9.03 4.03 2.17
C VAL A 3 7.94 5.08 1.98
N PHE A 4 6.84 4.68 1.35
CA PHE A 4 5.68 5.54 1.11
C PHE A 4 4.39 4.92 1.64
N THR A 5 3.38 5.76 1.87
CA THR A 5 1.99 5.32 2.03
C THR A 5 1.14 5.95 0.94
N VAL A 6 0.31 5.12 0.29
CA VAL A 6 -0.70 5.60 -0.67
C VAL A 6 -2.10 5.33 -0.15
N GLU A 7 -2.95 6.35 -0.22
CA GLU A 7 -4.33 6.32 0.29
C GLU A 7 -5.22 7.18 -0.60
N SER A 8 -5.94 6.56 -1.53
CA SER A 8 -6.93 7.25 -2.37
C SER A 8 -6.38 8.48 -3.10
N GLY A 9 -5.26 8.32 -3.80
CA GLY A 9 -4.59 9.40 -4.54
C GLY A 9 -3.67 10.28 -3.68
N VAL A 10 -3.74 10.16 -2.36
CA VAL A 10 -2.84 10.86 -1.44
C VAL A 10 -1.59 10.03 -1.20
N VAL A 11 -0.43 10.66 -1.39
CA VAL A 11 0.89 10.05 -1.14
C VAL A 11 1.52 10.69 0.10
N LYS A 12 2.03 9.86 1.00
CA LYS A 12 2.91 10.26 2.10
C LYS A 12 4.28 9.65 1.87
N ASP A 13 5.35 10.43 2.07
CA ASP A 13 6.76 10.00 1.99
C ASP A 13 7.25 9.27 3.26
N TRP A 14 6.33 8.60 3.93
CA TRP A 14 6.57 7.81 5.14
C TRP A 14 5.43 6.82 5.36
N ALA A 15 5.67 5.82 6.22
CA ALA A 15 4.67 4.89 6.72
C ALA A 15 4.57 4.95 8.25
N GLU A 16 3.33 4.96 8.76
CA GLU A 16 3.04 4.99 10.20
C GLU A 16 3.42 3.68 10.87
N VAL A 17 4.01 3.77 12.06
CA VAL A 17 4.40 2.63 12.89
C VAL A 17 3.56 2.59 14.15
N GLU A 18 3.07 1.41 14.48
CA GLU A 18 2.30 1.13 15.69
C GLU A 18 3.08 0.16 16.58
N GLU A 19 2.98 0.36 17.90
CA GLU A 19 3.48 -0.61 18.87
C GLU A 19 2.43 -1.70 19.10
N ILE A 20 2.78 -2.95 18.79
CA ILE A 20 1.90 -4.10 18.91
C ILE A 20 2.24 -4.89 20.17
N GLN A 21 1.27 -4.99 21.09
CA GLN A 21 1.41 -5.80 22.30
C GLN A 21 0.99 -7.25 22.06
N ILE A 22 1.89 -8.19 22.33
CA ILE A 22 1.58 -9.62 22.31
C ILE A 22 1.09 -10.02 23.71
N LYS A 23 -0.20 -10.33 23.83
CA LYS A 23 -0.83 -10.73 25.11
C LYS A 23 -0.12 -11.93 25.76
N ALA A 24 0.39 -12.85 24.96
CA ALA A 24 1.19 -13.97 25.43
C ALA A 24 2.65 -13.54 25.63
N GLY A 25 3.00 -13.09 26.83
CA GLY A 25 4.38 -12.87 27.26
C GLY A 25 4.76 -11.41 27.56
N GLY A 26 3.86 -10.45 27.37
CA GLY A 26 4.10 -9.04 27.74
C GLY A 26 5.17 -8.34 26.89
N PHE A 27 5.52 -8.90 25.74
CA PHE A 27 6.44 -8.29 24.79
C PHE A 27 5.67 -7.39 23.81
N SER A 28 6.25 -6.23 23.49
CA SER A 28 5.79 -5.38 22.38
C SER A 28 6.82 -5.36 21.24
N TYR A 29 6.35 -5.03 20.04
CA TYR A 29 7.22 -4.77 18.90
C TYR A 29 6.59 -3.72 17.98
N ASP A 30 7.44 -3.00 17.27
CA ASP A 30 7.03 -2.00 16.29
C ASP A 30 6.61 -2.67 14.98
N ALA A 31 5.50 -2.24 14.39
CA ALA A 31 5.01 -2.77 13.13
C ALA A 31 4.31 -1.72 12.26
N ILE A 32 4.32 -1.93 10.94
CA ILE A 32 3.36 -1.30 10.03
C ILE A 32 2.16 -2.24 9.95
N VAL A 33 0.99 -1.73 10.27
CA VAL A 33 -0.26 -2.49 10.30
C VAL A 33 -1.03 -2.29 9.01
N ILE A 34 -1.69 -3.33 8.50
CA ILE A 34 -2.68 -3.25 7.41
C ILE A 34 -3.84 -4.21 7.65
N GLY A 35 -4.98 -3.92 7.04
CA GLY A 35 -6.22 -4.68 7.25
C GLY A 35 -6.87 -4.40 8.60
N GLU A 36 -7.87 -5.20 8.96
CA GLU A 36 -8.68 -5.02 10.16
C GLU A 36 -8.87 -6.33 10.95
N TYR A 37 -9.24 -6.20 12.23
CA TYR A 37 -9.65 -7.35 13.04
C TYR A 37 -11.13 -7.68 12.86
N GLY A 38 -11.48 -8.96 12.83
CA GLY A 38 -12.86 -9.45 12.92
C GLY A 38 -13.24 -10.43 11.81
N LYS A 39 -14.51 -10.87 11.82
CA LYS A 39 -15.06 -11.78 10.81
C LYS A 39 -14.94 -11.16 9.41
N GLY A 40 -14.44 -11.92 8.44
CA GLY A 40 -14.23 -11.47 7.06
C GLY A 40 -13.08 -10.48 6.86
N ARG A 41 -12.25 -10.27 7.90
CA ARG A 41 -11.12 -9.34 7.88
C ARG A 41 -9.82 -10.08 8.17
N HIS A 42 -8.71 -9.51 7.72
CA HIS A 42 -7.40 -10.07 7.95
C HIS A 42 -6.47 -8.95 8.39
N TYR A 43 -6.14 -8.96 9.67
CA TYR A 43 -5.17 -8.07 10.26
C TYR A 43 -3.77 -8.60 10.01
N PHE A 44 -2.87 -7.76 9.52
CA PHE A 44 -1.45 -8.09 9.38
C PHE A 44 -0.59 -6.97 9.98
N ALA A 45 0.43 -7.36 10.74
CA ALA A 45 1.43 -6.46 11.30
C ALA A 45 2.80 -6.85 10.75
N LEU A 46 3.34 -6.04 9.83
CA LEU A 46 4.69 -6.22 9.28
C LEU A 46 5.70 -5.71 10.32
N PRO A 47 6.53 -6.59 10.93
CA PRO A 47 7.47 -6.17 11.96
C PRO A 47 8.49 -5.17 11.40
N VAL A 48 8.88 -4.22 12.23
CA VAL A 48 9.83 -3.17 11.92
C VAL A 48 10.96 -3.19 12.95
N ASP A 49 12.19 -2.98 12.50
CA ASP A 49 13.30 -2.75 13.40
C ASP A 49 13.18 -1.36 14.05
N SER A 50 13.19 -1.29 15.38
CA SER A 50 12.96 -0.04 16.12
C SER A 50 13.97 1.06 15.79
N ARG A 51 15.16 0.72 15.26
CA ARG A 51 16.19 1.68 14.80
C ARG A 51 15.75 2.47 13.56
N LEU A 52 14.74 2.01 12.83
CA LEU A 52 14.21 2.70 11.66
C LEU A 52 13.32 3.89 12.03
N LYS A 53 12.81 3.94 13.28
CA LYS A 53 11.79 4.91 13.66
C LYS A 53 12.32 6.33 13.64
N VAL A 54 11.57 7.18 12.94
CA VAL A 54 11.70 8.63 12.97
C VAL A 54 10.37 9.25 13.38
N LYS A 55 10.38 10.51 13.83
CA LYS A 55 9.15 11.24 14.11
C LYS A 55 8.69 12.02 12.88
N ARG A 56 7.44 11.84 12.45
CA ARG A 56 6.75 12.64 11.43
C ARG A 56 5.40 13.08 11.99
N ASN A 57 5.16 14.40 12.00
CA ASN A 57 3.91 14.97 12.53
C ASN A 57 3.54 14.46 13.94
N GLY A 58 4.55 14.30 14.81
CA GLY A 58 4.38 13.78 16.17
C GLY A 58 4.16 12.27 16.30
N ARG A 59 4.14 11.52 15.18
CA ARG A 59 3.94 10.06 15.14
C ARG A 59 5.21 9.32 14.80
N ASP A 60 5.30 8.06 15.22
CA ASP A 60 6.38 7.17 14.78
C ASP A 60 6.14 6.74 13.33
N ALA A 61 7.21 6.81 12.55
CA ALA A 61 7.17 6.61 11.13
C ALA A 61 8.46 5.99 10.59
N ILE A 62 8.37 5.33 9.44
CA ILE A 62 9.51 4.87 8.63
C ILE A 62 9.55 5.65 7.32
N VAL A 63 10.75 6.10 6.94
CA VAL A 63 11.02 6.82 5.68
C VAL A 63 11.93 6.04 4.72
N LEU A 64 12.78 5.16 5.28
CA LEU A 64 13.77 4.36 4.58
C LEU A 64 13.84 3.00 5.26
N ALA A 65 13.89 1.93 4.49
CA ALA A 65 14.06 0.57 4.99
C ALA A 65 14.56 -0.37 3.89
N ASP A 66 15.04 -1.53 4.31
CA ASP A 66 15.24 -2.71 3.48
C ASP A 66 14.34 -3.87 3.98
N VAL A 67 14.10 -4.86 3.14
CA VAL A 67 13.24 -6.01 3.45
C VAL A 67 14.11 -7.21 3.84
N GLY A 68 14.15 -7.48 5.13
CA GLY A 68 14.76 -8.66 5.70
C GLY A 68 13.77 -9.79 5.98
N LYS A 69 14.26 -10.84 6.65
CA LYS A 69 13.44 -11.96 7.14
C LYS A 69 13.51 -12.05 8.66
N THR A 70 12.38 -12.41 9.26
CA THR A 70 12.31 -12.84 10.66
C THR A 70 12.95 -14.23 10.82
N LYS A 71 13.18 -14.65 12.08
CA LYS A 71 13.65 -16.02 12.38
C LYS A 71 12.72 -17.11 11.83
N LYS A 72 11.44 -16.81 11.62
CA LYS A 72 10.43 -17.72 11.05
C LYS A 72 10.29 -17.59 9.53
N GLY A 73 11.13 -16.79 8.88
CA GLY A 73 11.14 -16.60 7.42
C GLY A 73 10.18 -15.55 6.88
N GLY A 74 9.21 -15.06 7.67
CA GLY A 74 8.32 -13.96 7.26
C GLY A 74 9.06 -12.63 7.09
N ALA A 75 8.56 -11.75 6.23
CA ALA A 75 9.17 -10.44 5.96
C ALA A 75 9.26 -9.56 7.22
N LYS A 76 10.29 -8.70 7.28
CA LYS A 76 10.50 -7.68 8.31
C LYS A 76 11.23 -6.49 7.69
N LEU A 77 10.91 -5.27 8.11
CA LEU A 77 11.69 -4.09 7.74
C LEU A 77 12.93 -3.95 8.64
N ILE A 78 14.09 -3.76 8.00
CA ILE A 78 15.40 -3.62 8.65
C ILE A 78 16.13 -2.35 8.16
N PRO A 79 17.15 -1.86 8.90
CA PRO A 79 17.96 -0.74 8.46
C PRO A 79 18.55 -0.95 7.07
N GLU A 80 18.38 0.05 6.20
CA GLU A 80 18.98 0.09 4.89
C GLU A 80 20.50 0.26 5.00
N MET A 81 21.26 -0.57 4.27
CA MET A 81 22.72 -0.45 4.24
C MET A 81 23.21 0.45 3.11
N THR A 82 22.45 0.57 2.01
CA THR A 82 22.78 1.37 0.83
C THR A 82 21.51 1.99 0.26
N LYS A 83 21.58 3.27 -0.12
CA LYS A 83 20.45 3.97 -0.75
C LYS A 83 20.08 3.28 -2.06
N ASP A 84 18.88 2.73 -2.13
CA ASP A 84 18.28 2.17 -3.34
C ASP A 84 17.17 3.10 -3.85
N ASP A 85 17.36 3.64 -5.05
CA ASP A 85 16.40 4.48 -5.77
C ASP A 85 15.79 3.80 -7.00
N GLU A 86 16.06 2.52 -7.22
CA GLU A 86 15.45 1.71 -8.29
C GLU A 86 14.17 1.01 -7.80
N GLU A 87 14.02 0.82 -6.49
CA GLU A 87 12.80 0.30 -5.87
C GLU A 87 12.34 1.13 -4.67
N CYS A 88 11.04 1.06 -4.37
CA CYS A 88 10.47 1.61 -3.14
C CYS A 88 9.53 0.63 -2.45
N ILE A 89 9.34 0.80 -1.15
CA ILE A 89 8.33 0.09 -0.37
C ILE A 89 7.10 0.98 -0.29
N ILE A 90 5.94 0.44 -0.65
CA ILE A 90 4.67 1.17 -0.57
C ILE A 90 3.71 0.43 0.34
N VAL A 91 3.13 1.16 1.30
CA VAL A 91 1.98 0.75 2.10
C VAL A 91 0.71 1.24 1.43
N PHE A 92 -0.06 0.32 0.86
CA PHE A 92 -1.32 0.60 0.19
C PHE A 92 -2.47 0.54 1.19
N ARG A 93 -2.91 1.72 1.65
CA ARG A 93 -4.12 1.89 2.50
C ARG A 93 -5.36 2.05 1.63
N THR A 94 -5.50 1.20 0.63
CA THR A 94 -6.59 1.27 -0.36
C THR A 94 -7.94 1.09 0.34
N LYS A 95 -8.86 2.05 0.15
CA LYS A 95 -10.21 2.02 0.72
C LYS A 95 -11.16 1.21 -0.16
N ILE A 96 -12.40 1.04 0.28
CA ILE A 96 -13.52 0.54 -0.54
C ILE A 96 -14.68 1.55 -0.48
N GLY A 97 -15.47 1.63 -1.55
CA GLY A 97 -16.74 2.36 -1.52
C GLY A 97 -17.79 1.63 -0.69
N PHE A 98 -18.91 2.29 -0.39
CA PHE A 98 -20.02 1.63 0.30
C PHE A 98 -20.58 0.51 -0.60
N LYS A 99 -20.61 -0.69 -0.04
CA LYS A 99 -20.88 -1.94 -0.75
C LYS A 99 -19.95 -2.24 -1.93
N GLY A 100 -18.69 -1.87 -1.79
CA GLY A 100 -17.68 -1.97 -2.83
C GLY A 100 -16.53 -2.92 -2.51
N SER A 101 -15.57 -2.89 -3.41
CA SER A 101 -14.28 -3.56 -3.32
C SER A 101 -13.16 -2.62 -3.76
N ASN A 102 -11.94 -3.12 -3.73
CA ASN A 102 -10.80 -2.47 -4.34
C ASN A 102 -9.96 -3.47 -5.14
N GLU A 103 -9.02 -2.92 -5.90
CA GLU A 103 -8.10 -3.70 -6.71
C GLU A 103 -6.76 -2.99 -6.87
N HIS A 104 -5.71 -3.78 -7.06
CA HIS A 104 -4.36 -3.31 -7.35
C HIS A 104 -3.92 -3.93 -8.67
N SER A 105 -3.50 -3.08 -9.60
CA SER A 105 -3.12 -3.52 -10.95
C SER A 105 -1.96 -2.70 -11.47
N GLY A 106 -1.44 -3.11 -12.62
CA GLY A 106 -0.61 -2.25 -13.46
C GLY A 106 -1.47 -1.24 -14.22
N ASP A 107 -0.83 -0.64 -15.20
CA ASP A 107 -1.43 0.36 -16.07
C ASP A 107 -2.60 -0.15 -16.92
N ARG A 108 -3.40 0.78 -17.43
CA ARG A 108 -4.53 0.52 -18.31
C ARG A 108 -4.08 0.43 -19.77
N LEU A 109 -4.38 -0.69 -20.41
CA LEU A 109 -4.16 -0.94 -21.83
C LEU A 109 -5.46 -0.83 -22.63
N PRO A 110 -5.52 0.01 -23.67
CA PRO A 110 -6.66 0.00 -24.61
C PRO A 110 -6.65 -1.31 -25.43
N THR A 111 -7.79 -1.98 -25.52
CA THR A 111 -7.96 -3.20 -26.33
C THR A 111 -8.77 -2.98 -27.61
N GLY A 112 -9.30 -1.78 -27.83
CA GLY A 112 -10.11 -1.43 -29.01
C GLY A 112 -11.19 -0.40 -28.69
N PHE A 113 -12.29 -0.39 -29.45
CA PHE A 113 -13.41 0.55 -29.28
C PHE A 113 -13.98 0.51 -27.84
N ASN A 114 -13.61 1.51 -27.03
CA ASN A 114 -14.03 1.74 -25.63
C ASN A 114 -13.74 0.62 -24.62
N ASP A 115 -12.97 -0.40 -24.99
CA ASP A 115 -12.59 -1.49 -24.09
C ASP A 115 -11.13 -1.38 -23.64
N PHE A 116 -10.85 -1.91 -22.46
CA PHE A 116 -9.52 -1.88 -21.87
C PHE A 116 -9.32 -3.04 -20.90
N VAL A 117 -8.05 -3.41 -20.74
CA VAL A 117 -7.61 -4.34 -19.71
C VAL A 117 -6.54 -3.68 -18.85
N TYR A 118 -6.36 -4.17 -17.63
CA TYR A 118 -5.24 -3.74 -16.80
C TYR A 118 -4.08 -4.72 -16.91
N HIS A 119 -2.86 -4.19 -16.93
CA HIS A 119 -1.69 -5.00 -16.69
C HIS A 119 -1.75 -5.66 -15.29
N PRO A 120 -1.10 -6.82 -15.11
CA PRO A 120 -0.89 -7.37 -13.78
C PRO A 120 -0.22 -6.37 -12.84
N PHE A 121 -0.47 -6.50 -11.53
CA PHE A 121 0.20 -5.69 -10.53
C PHE A 121 1.73 -5.88 -10.63
N PRO A 122 2.51 -4.80 -10.82
CA PRO A 122 3.93 -4.93 -11.15
C PRO A 122 4.84 -5.13 -9.92
N GLY A 123 4.30 -4.97 -8.70
CA GLY A 123 5.06 -5.06 -7.47
C GLY A 123 5.14 -6.45 -6.87
N SER A 124 6.13 -6.64 -6.00
CA SER A 124 6.25 -7.83 -5.16
C SER A 124 5.57 -7.61 -3.81
N ILE A 125 4.43 -8.26 -3.59
CA ILE A 125 3.67 -8.17 -2.33
C ILE A 125 4.43 -8.89 -1.21
N ILE A 126 4.72 -8.17 -0.13
CA ILE A 126 5.43 -8.71 1.06
C ILE A 126 4.52 -8.84 2.29
N ALA A 127 3.35 -8.19 2.26
CA ALA A 127 2.32 -8.31 3.30
C ALA A 127 0.93 -8.01 2.73
N GLN A 128 -0.09 -8.67 3.26
CA GLN A 128 -1.48 -8.55 2.82
C GLN A 128 -2.44 -8.56 4.01
N GLY A 129 -3.39 -7.64 4.00
CA GLY A 129 -4.46 -7.49 4.97
C GLY A 129 -5.79 -7.28 4.26
N VAL A 130 -6.90 -7.52 4.96
CA VAL A 130 -8.25 -7.40 4.42
C VAL A 130 -9.07 -6.50 5.33
N ILE A 131 -9.74 -5.53 4.71
CA ILE A 131 -10.75 -4.65 5.31
C ILE A 131 -12.13 -5.09 4.85
N ALA A 132 -13.15 -4.93 5.70
CA ALA A 132 -14.49 -5.41 5.37
C ALA A 132 -15.60 -4.54 5.95
N GLN A 133 -16.64 -4.33 5.15
CA GLN A 133 -17.85 -3.60 5.52
C GLN A 133 -19.01 -4.54 5.86
N GLY A 134 -19.75 -4.19 6.90
CA GLY A 134 -20.85 -5.02 7.43
C GLY A 134 -20.36 -6.15 8.33
N GLU A 135 -21.25 -7.09 8.61
CA GLU A 135 -20.87 -8.36 9.23
C GLU A 135 -20.16 -9.21 8.18
N ALA A 136 -18.96 -9.71 8.49
CA ALA A 136 -18.20 -10.62 7.62
C ALA A 136 -17.82 -10.11 6.21
N GLY A 137 -18.00 -8.83 5.88
CA GLY A 137 -17.75 -8.33 4.53
C GLY A 137 -18.90 -8.56 3.55
N GLU A 138 -20.08 -8.93 4.03
CA GLU A 138 -21.28 -9.15 3.18
C GLU A 138 -21.67 -7.91 2.37
N LEU A 139 -21.34 -6.73 2.87
CA LEU A 139 -21.61 -5.49 2.16
C LEU A 139 -20.47 -5.16 1.22
N GLY A 140 -19.22 -5.38 1.62
CA GLY A 140 -18.06 -5.16 0.75
C GLY A 140 -16.76 -5.57 1.45
N SER A 141 -15.72 -5.82 0.69
CA SER A 141 -14.39 -6.16 1.20
C SER A 141 -13.31 -5.67 0.26
N GLY A 142 -12.14 -5.38 0.80
CA GLY A 142 -11.00 -4.92 0.03
C GLY A 142 -9.70 -5.32 0.67
N GLU A 143 -8.65 -5.24 -0.12
CA GLU A 143 -7.30 -5.58 0.25
C GLU A 143 -6.51 -4.32 0.62
N GLN A 144 -5.63 -4.46 1.59
CA GLN A 144 -4.53 -3.56 1.84
C GLN A 144 -3.25 -4.36 1.73
N ILE A 145 -2.22 -3.81 1.09
CA ILE A 145 -0.96 -4.52 0.85
C ILE A 145 0.23 -3.66 1.22
N ILE A 146 1.36 -4.33 1.47
CA ILE A 146 2.69 -3.71 1.44
C ILE A 146 3.44 -4.41 0.32
N ALA A 147 4.01 -3.64 -0.61
CA ALA A 147 4.73 -4.19 -1.75
C ALA A 147 6.01 -3.41 -2.04
N ILE A 148 6.97 -4.12 -2.63
CA ILE A 148 8.15 -3.53 -3.26
C ILE A 148 7.77 -3.18 -4.70
N MET A 149 8.00 -1.93 -5.10
CA MET A 149 7.59 -1.37 -6.37
C MET A 149 8.80 -0.88 -7.16
N PRO A 150 8.93 -1.30 -8.44
CA PRO A 150 10.00 -0.83 -9.30
C PRO A 150 9.80 0.63 -9.72
N LYS A 151 10.91 1.32 -9.95
CA LYS A 151 10.98 2.65 -10.55
C LYS A 151 10.49 2.62 -12.00
N ASN A 152 9.90 3.73 -12.43
CA ASN A 152 9.43 3.99 -13.79
C ASN A 152 8.40 2.96 -14.32
N VAL A 153 7.63 2.36 -13.41
CA VAL A 153 6.50 1.50 -13.76
C VAL A 153 5.21 2.09 -13.20
N VAL A 154 4.20 2.21 -14.06
CA VAL A 154 2.88 2.70 -13.69
C VAL A 154 2.09 1.59 -13.00
N PHE A 155 1.45 1.94 -11.88
CA PHE A 155 0.55 1.06 -11.14
C PHE A 155 -0.71 1.80 -10.72
N ARG A 156 -1.75 1.04 -10.38
CA ARG A 156 -3.09 1.56 -10.14
C ARG A 156 -3.69 0.98 -8.86
N THR A 157 -4.48 1.81 -8.19
CA THR A 157 -5.49 1.34 -7.24
C THR A 157 -6.88 1.70 -7.75
N GLY A 158 -7.76 0.70 -7.86
CA GLY A 158 -9.16 0.87 -8.23
C GLY A 158 -10.09 0.69 -7.03
N TYR A 159 -11.26 1.33 -7.10
CA TYR A 159 -12.31 1.26 -6.09
C TYR A 159 -13.67 1.07 -6.76
N SER A 160 -14.54 0.26 -6.14
CA SER A 160 -15.92 0.05 -6.58
C SER A 160 -16.92 0.41 -5.47
N GLY A 161 -18.22 0.25 -5.76
CA GLY A 161 -19.32 0.61 -4.87
C GLY A 161 -19.70 2.09 -4.93
N ASN A 162 -20.41 2.56 -3.90
CA ASN A 162 -20.82 3.95 -3.78
C ASN A 162 -19.68 4.80 -3.23
N LEU A 163 -19.04 5.57 -4.11
CA LEU A 163 -17.87 6.41 -3.80
C LEU A 163 -18.23 7.86 -3.44
N TYR A 164 -19.51 8.25 -3.48
CA TYR A 164 -19.99 9.58 -3.08
C TYR A 164 -19.23 10.74 -3.74
N GLY A 165 -18.96 10.62 -5.04
CA GLY A 165 -18.24 11.64 -5.82
C GLY A 165 -16.71 11.50 -5.82
N ASN A 166 -16.14 10.54 -5.09
CA ASN A 166 -14.71 10.24 -5.18
C ASN A 166 -14.36 9.51 -6.49
N HIS A 167 -13.11 9.68 -6.94
CA HIS A 167 -12.58 9.00 -8.11
C HIS A 167 -12.58 7.48 -7.92
N ARG A 168 -12.81 6.76 -9.03
CA ARG A 168 -12.83 5.29 -9.07
C ARG A 168 -11.46 4.67 -9.14
N GLU A 169 -10.43 5.46 -9.46
CA GLU A 169 -9.07 4.97 -9.60
C GLU A 169 -8.06 6.09 -9.49
N HIS A 170 -6.86 5.71 -9.08
CA HIS A 170 -5.68 6.55 -9.11
C HIS A 170 -4.53 5.75 -9.69
N TYR A 171 -3.72 6.44 -10.48
CA TYR A 171 -2.50 5.92 -11.09
C TYR A 171 -1.30 6.54 -10.42
N TYR A 172 -0.24 5.77 -10.31
CA TYR A 172 0.95 6.13 -9.59
C TYR A 172 2.19 5.77 -10.38
N LEU A 173 3.24 6.60 -10.23
CA LEU A 173 4.55 6.37 -10.81
C LEU A 173 5.62 6.73 -9.78
N PHE A 174 6.48 5.78 -9.44
CA PHE A 174 7.69 6.05 -8.66
C PHE A 174 8.84 6.40 -9.60
N ASN A 175 9.44 7.58 -9.44
CA ASN A 175 10.52 8.05 -10.31
C ASN A 175 11.94 7.93 -9.70
N GLY A 176 12.08 7.17 -8.60
CA GLY A 176 13.32 7.07 -7.82
C GLY A 176 13.41 8.06 -6.66
N GLU A 177 12.62 9.14 -6.70
CA GLU A 177 12.59 10.14 -5.63
C GLU A 177 11.25 10.21 -4.92
N LYS A 178 10.15 10.26 -5.66
CA LYS A 178 8.79 10.45 -5.16
C LYS A 178 7.81 9.60 -5.95
N ILE A 179 6.61 9.45 -5.40
CA ILE A 179 5.47 8.91 -6.13
C ILE A 179 4.64 10.09 -6.64
N ILE A 180 4.39 10.09 -7.95
CA ILE A 180 3.42 10.96 -8.60
C ILE A 180 2.09 10.21 -8.59
N ALA A 181 1.00 10.85 -8.17
CA ALA A 181 -0.33 10.28 -8.16
C ALA A 181 -1.27 11.15 -9.00
N VAL A 182 -2.06 10.52 -9.87
CA VAL A 182 -2.96 11.21 -10.81
C VAL A 182 -4.26 10.43 -10.97
N THR A 183 -5.32 11.10 -11.44
CA THR A 183 -6.54 10.45 -11.90
C THR A 183 -6.37 9.91 -13.32
N TRP A 184 -7.35 9.17 -13.86
CA TRP A 184 -7.29 8.73 -15.25
C TRP A 184 -7.27 9.90 -16.24
N ASP A 185 -8.11 10.90 -16.00
CA ASP A 185 -8.24 12.07 -16.89
C ASP A 185 -6.91 12.83 -16.96
N ASP A 186 -6.26 13.05 -15.81
CA ASP A 186 -4.93 13.66 -15.75
C ASP A 186 -3.86 12.75 -16.39
N ARG A 187 -3.99 11.43 -16.25
CA ARG A 187 -3.02 10.47 -16.79
C ARG A 187 -2.96 10.53 -18.31
N ILE A 188 -4.11 10.57 -18.99
CA ILE A 188 -4.16 10.58 -20.46
C ILE A 188 -3.69 11.91 -21.08
N GLU A 189 -3.71 13.00 -20.30
CA GLU A 189 -3.23 14.31 -20.72
C GLU A 189 -1.74 14.54 -20.41
N SER A 190 -1.12 13.65 -19.63
CA SER A 190 0.22 13.85 -19.07
C SER A 190 1.29 13.06 -19.84
N ASP A 191 2.34 13.76 -20.27
CA ASP A 191 3.54 13.17 -20.88
C ASP A 191 4.47 12.47 -19.85
N ILE A 192 4.08 12.43 -18.57
CA ILE A 192 4.88 11.86 -17.47
C ILE A 192 4.73 10.34 -17.37
N PHE A 193 3.64 9.78 -17.92
CA PHE A 193 3.17 8.40 -17.70
C PHE A 193 3.23 7.51 -18.94
#